data_AF-A0A7S3WRM6-F1
#
_entry.id   AF-A0A7S3WRM6-F1
#
_cell.length_a   1.000
_cell.length_b   1.000
_cell.length_c   1.000
_cell.angle_alpha   90.00
_cell.angle_beta   90.00
_cell.angle_gamma   90.00
#
_symmetry.space_group_name_H-M   'P 1'
#
loop_
_entity.id
_entity.type
_entity.pdbx_description
1 polymer ?
#
loop_
_entity_poly.entity_id
_entity_poly.type
_entity_poly.pdbx_seq_one_letter_code
_entity_poly.pdbx_strand_id
1 'polypeptide(L)'
;CSPLTCSLETATAGFADYVARGSPVVALEAVRELASSKADARRPRSELTAQFSHVSFDHVQGEVDDLWEALAANEGNLVIETVDAIEARCSAALEWILARPEKELAVVSHP
;
A
#
# COMPACT_ATOMS: atom_id res chain seq x y z
N CYS A 1 5.87 -0.79 -1.91
CA CYS A 1 5.24 -1.57 -0.82
C CYS A 1 3.79 -1.11 -0.67
N SER A 2 2.95 -1.88 0.02
CA SER A 2 1.61 -1.39 0.36
C SER A 2 1.70 -0.26 1.39
N PRO A 3 0.68 0.60 1.50
CA PRO A 3 0.68 1.69 2.48
C PRO A 3 0.20 1.25 3.87
N LEU A 4 0.11 -0.06 4.15
CA LEU A 4 -0.17 -0.57 5.49
C LEU A 4 1.09 -0.55 6.36
N THR A 5 0.94 -0.22 7.64
CA THR A 5 2.07 0.00 8.57
C THR A 5 3.04 -1.18 8.61
N CYS A 6 2.54 -2.41 8.70
CA CYS A 6 3.38 -3.63 8.71
C CYS A 6 4.25 -3.77 7.45
N SER A 7 3.70 -3.41 6.28
CA SER A 7 4.40 -3.45 5.00
C SER A 7 5.46 -2.34 4.89
N LEU A 8 5.14 -1.14 5.39
CA LEU A 8 6.08 -0.01 5.46
C LEU A 8 7.26 -0.31 6.40
N GLU A 9 6.99 -0.89 7.56
CA GLU A 9 8.02 -1.33 8.52
C GLU A 9 8.89 -2.43 7.92
N THR A 10 8.28 -3.43 7.29
CA THR A 10 9.00 -4.54 6.64
C THR A 10 9.88 -4.03 5.50
N ALA A 11 9.37 -3.13 4.65
CA ALA A 11 10.15 -2.54 3.57
C ALA A 11 11.32 -1.71 4.11
N THR A 12 11.06 -0.89 5.14
CA THR A 12 12.08 -0.02 5.74
C THR A 12 13.18 -0.81 6.45
N ALA A 13 12.82 -1.81 7.24
CA ALA A 13 13.79 -2.61 7.99
C ALA A 13 14.47 -3.66 7.10
N GLY A 14 13.71 -4.37 6.27
CA GLY A 14 14.21 -5.44 5.42
C GLY A 14 15.13 -4.96 4.29
N PHE A 15 14.96 -3.71 3.85
CA PHE A 15 15.77 -3.10 2.78
C PHE A 15 16.55 -1.87 3.27
N ALA A 16 16.81 -1.74 4.58
CA ALA A 16 17.44 -0.57 5.19
C ALA A 16 18.75 -0.15 4.48
N ASP A 17 19.59 -1.13 4.11
CA ASP A 17 20.83 -0.89 3.37
C ASP A 17 20.62 -0.23 2.00
N TYR A 18 19.55 -0.60 1.28
CA TYR A 18 19.22 -0.01 -0.01
C TYR A 18 18.64 1.39 0.16
N VAL A 19 17.75 1.57 1.16
CA VAL A 19 17.20 2.88 1.51
C VAL A 19 18.33 3.85 1.89
N ALA A 20 19.30 3.40 2.70
CA ALA A 20 20.46 4.20 3.11
C ALA A 20 21.36 4.59 1.93
N ARG A 21 21.37 3.80 0.84
CA ARG A 21 22.06 4.12 -0.43
C ARG A 21 21.22 4.99 -1.38
N GLY A 22 20.02 5.40 -0.98
CA GLY A 22 19.14 6.27 -1.75
C GLY A 22 18.21 5.53 -2.72
N SER A 23 18.02 4.22 -2.57
CA SER A 23 16.97 3.52 -3.33
C SER A 23 15.59 4.05 -2.90
N PRO A 24 14.73 4.45 -3.86
CA PRO A 24 13.43 5.01 -3.53
C PRO A 24 12.50 3.94 -2.94
N VAL A 25 11.73 4.33 -1.93
CA VAL A 25 10.63 3.52 -1.40
C VAL A 25 9.32 4.20 -1.76
N VAL A 26 8.44 3.45 -2.43
CA VAL A 26 7.15 3.96 -2.89
C VAL A 26 6.03 3.16 -2.23
N ALA A 27 5.11 3.87 -1.60
CA ALA A 27 3.85 3.33 -1.11
C ALA A 27 2.83 3.34 -2.26
N LEU A 28 2.32 2.17 -2.61
CA LEU A 28 1.38 1.96 -3.72
C LEU A 28 0.11 1.30 -3.18
N GLU A 29 -1.00 2.04 -3.17
CA GLU A 29 -2.30 1.54 -2.67
C GLU A 29 -2.74 0.26 -3.42
N ALA A 30 -2.36 0.13 -4.69
CA ALA A 30 -2.73 -1.00 -5.52
C ALA A 30 -2.20 -2.36 -5.02
N VAL A 31 -1.17 -2.39 -4.17
CA VAL A 31 -0.63 -3.64 -3.59
C VAL A 31 -1.05 -3.85 -2.13
N ARG A 32 -2.15 -3.25 -1.67
CA ARG A 32 -2.70 -3.49 -0.33
C ARG A 32 -3.29 -4.90 -0.16
N GLU A 33 -3.40 -5.31 1.10
CA GLU A 33 -4.15 -6.51 1.51
C GLU A 33 -5.65 -6.31 1.28
N LEU A 34 -6.35 -7.42 1.12
CA LEU A 34 -7.80 -7.48 1.22
C LEU A 34 -8.27 -6.90 2.56
N ALA A 35 -9.14 -5.90 2.51
CA ALA A 35 -9.69 -5.30 3.73
C ALA A 35 -10.68 -6.28 4.40
N SER A 36 -10.18 -7.13 5.30
CA SER A 36 -10.96 -8.16 5.99
C SER A 36 -11.11 -7.91 7.49
N SER A 37 -10.20 -7.11 8.05
CA SER A 37 -10.11 -6.84 9.47
C SER A 37 -9.60 -5.43 9.71
N LYS A 38 -9.78 -4.93 10.95
CA LYS A 38 -9.29 -3.60 11.34
C LYS A 38 -7.77 -3.46 11.24
N ALA A 39 -7.03 -4.57 11.27
CA ALA A 39 -5.59 -4.56 11.06
C ALA A 39 -5.21 -4.20 9.61
N ASP A 40 -6.13 -4.39 8.67
CA ASP A 40 -5.95 -4.11 7.23
C ASP A 40 -6.32 -2.66 6.88
N ALA A 41 -6.65 -1.84 7.88
CA ALA A 41 -6.94 -0.43 7.72
C ALA A 41 -5.64 0.39 7.68
N ARG A 42 -5.50 1.21 6.64
CA ARG A 42 -4.42 2.18 6.53
C ARG A 42 -4.63 3.34 7.51
N ARG A 43 -3.54 3.80 8.14
CA ARG A 43 -3.54 5.05 8.94
C ARG A 43 -3.61 6.30 8.05
N PRO A 44 -3.97 7.47 8.60
CA PRO A 44 -3.99 8.70 7.83
C PRO A 44 -2.67 8.95 7.08
N ARG A 45 -2.76 9.39 5.83
CA ARG A 45 -1.60 9.56 4.95
C ARG A 45 -0.62 10.56 5.55
N SER A 46 -1.09 11.62 6.21
CA SER A 46 -0.25 12.59 6.89
C SER A 46 0.56 11.98 8.04
N GLU A 47 -0.05 11.09 8.83
CA GLU A 47 0.65 10.36 9.91
C GLU A 47 1.72 9.41 9.35
N LEU A 48 1.38 8.67 8.29
CA LEU A 48 2.33 7.77 7.63
C LEU A 48 3.48 8.54 6.99
N THR A 49 3.21 9.68 6.35
CA THR A 49 4.24 10.55 5.76
C THR A 49 5.18 11.10 6.84
N ALA A 50 4.64 11.49 7.99
CA ALA A 50 5.44 11.98 9.11
C ALA A 50 6.32 10.86 9.71
N GLN A 51 5.78 9.65 9.86
CA GLN A 51 6.54 8.52 10.41
C GLN A 51 7.56 7.93 9.43
N PHE A 52 7.22 7.86 8.15
CA PHE A 52 8.03 7.25 7.09
C PHE A 52 8.44 8.29 6.06
N SER A 53 9.13 9.35 6.51
CA SER A 53 9.52 10.50 5.67
C SER A 53 10.39 10.16 4.46
N HIS A 54 11.02 8.99 4.44
CA HIS A 54 11.80 8.46 3.30
C HIS A 54 10.95 7.71 2.26
N VAL A 55 9.65 7.53 2.49
CA VAL A 55 8.72 6.85 1.58
C VAL A 55 7.90 7.88 0.81
N SER A 56 7.82 7.74 -0.51
CA SER A 56 6.87 8.50 -1.32
C SER A 56 5.47 7.90 -1.20
N PHE A 57 4.49 8.77 -0.91
CA PHE A 57 3.07 8.45 -0.84
C PHE A 57 2.28 9.04 -2.02
N ASP A 58 2.94 9.38 -3.14
CA ASP A 58 2.32 10.03 -4.29
C ASP A 58 1.24 9.16 -4.97
N HIS A 59 1.29 7.84 -4.75
CA HIS A 59 0.32 6.86 -5.25
C HIS A 59 -0.72 6.43 -4.21
N VAL A 60 -0.80 7.12 -3.07
CA VAL A 60 -1.87 6.95 -2.08
C VAL A 60 -2.83 8.13 -2.20
N GLN A 61 -4.02 7.85 -2.73
CA GLN A 61 -5.06 8.86 -2.88
C GLN A 61 -5.87 8.94 -1.59
N GLY A 62 -6.23 10.17 -1.17
CA GLY A 62 -6.99 10.40 0.05
C GLY A 62 -6.13 10.52 1.32
N GLU A 63 -6.69 11.20 2.32
CA GLU A 63 -6.08 11.28 3.65
C GLU A 63 -6.39 10.02 4.46
N VAL A 64 -7.65 9.58 4.43
CA VAL A 64 -8.18 8.41 5.12
C VAL A 64 -8.19 7.18 4.22
N ASP A 65 -8.43 5.99 4.80
CA ASP A 65 -8.60 4.75 4.06
C ASP A 65 -10.06 4.61 3.60
N ASP A 66 -10.36 5.13 2.41
CA ASP A 66 -11.73 5.15 1.84
C ASP A 66 -12.35 3.74 1.77
N LEU A 67 -11.54 2.72 1.50
CA LEU A 67 -12.01 1.33 1.46
C LEU A 67 -12.43 0.86 2.85
N TRP A 68 -11.61 1.15 3.86
CA TRP A 68 -11.95 0.80 5.24
C TRP A 68 -13.16 1.59 5.76
N GLU A 69 -13.27 2.87 5.41
CA GLU A 69 -14.44 3.68 5.77
C GLU A 69 -15.73 3.12 5.17
N ALA A 70 -15.69 2.71 3.88
CA ALA A 70 -16.81 2.03 3.25
C ALA A 70 -17.18 0.73 3.97
N LEU A 71 -16.19 -0.03 4.45
CA LEU A 71 -16.41 -1.28 5.20
C LEU A 71 -17.01 -1.06 6.57
N ALA A 72 -16.51 -0.08 7.31
CA ALA A 72 -17.05 0.33 8.59
C ALA A 72 -18.51 0.82 8.45
N ALA A 73 -18.83 1.54 7.38
CA ALA A 73 -20.19 2.01 7.10
C ALA A 73 -21.18 0.89 6.74
N ASN A 74 -20.69 -0.23 6.20
CA ASN A 74 -21.50 -1.42 5.88
C ASN A 74 -21.55 -2.44 7.04
N GLU A 75 -21.44 -1.99 8.29
CA GLU A 75 -21.48 -2.84 9.50
C GLU A 75 -20.45 -4.00 9.49
N GLY A 76 -19.32 -3.84 8.79
CA GLY A 76 -18.30 -4.89 8.68
C GLY A 76 -18.71 -6.03 7.74
N ASN A 77 -19.71 -5.83 6.90
CA ASN A 77 -20.07 -6.79 5.86
C ASN A 77 -18.93 -6.84 4.83
N LEU A 78 -18.13 -7.91 4.90
CA LEU A 78 -16.84 -8.11 4.23
C LEU A 78 -16.87 -8.06 2.68
N VAL A 79 -18.06 -7.87 2.09
CA VAL A 79 -18.27 -7.84 0.64
C VAL A 79 -18.17 -6.41 0.12
N ILE A 80 -16.98 -5.80 0.19
CA ILE A 80 -16.74 -4.51 -0.47
C ILE A 80 -15.74 -4.63 -1.59
N GLU A 81 -14.63 -5.34 -1.39
CA GLU A 81 -13.75 -5.66 -2.51
C GLU A 81 -14.33 -6.86 -3.26
N THR A 82 -15.04 -6.56 -4.34
CA THR A 82 -15.46 -7.57 -5.31
C THR A 82 -14.23 -8.18 -5.98
N VAL A 83 -14.38 -9.40 -6.54
CA VAL A 83 -13.32 -10.01 -7.36
C VAL A 83 -12.88 -9.04 -8.46
N ASP A 84 -13.83 -8.38 -9.13
CA ASP A 84 -13.53 -7.38 -10.17
C ASP A 84 -12.70 -6.19 -9.65
N ALA A 85 -12.97 -5.72 -8.42
CA ALA A 85 -12.21 -4.63 -7.82
C ALA A 85 -10.77 -5.05 -7.48
N ILE A 86 -10.60 -6.29 -6.99
CA ILE A 86 -9.29 -6.88 -6.73
C ILE A 86 -8.52 -7.07 -8.03
N GLU A 87 -9.17 -7.64 -9.06
CA GLU A 87 -8.56 -7.83 -10.39
C GLU A 87 -8.14 -6.49 -11.00
N ALA A 88 -9.01 -5.49 -10.99
CA ALA A 88 -8.69 -4.15 -11.49
C ALA A 88 -7.48 -3.54 -10.77
N ARG A 89 -7.41 -3.71 -9.44
CA ARG A 89 -6.30 -3.21 -8.63
C ARG A 89 -5.00 -3.98 -8.89
N CYS A 90 -5.07 -5.30 -9.05
CA CYS A 90 -3.93 -6.13 -9.45
C CYS A 90 -3.41 -5.77 -10.85
N SER A 91 -4.29 -5.53 -11.82
CA SER A 91 -3.92 -5.06 -13.15
C SER A 91 -3.23 -3.70 -13.08
N ALA A 92 -3.79 -2.74 -12.34
CA ALA A 92 -3.17 -1.42 -12.15
C ALA A 92 -1.79 -1.52 -11.47
N ALA A 93 -1.61 -2.42 -10.50
CA ALA A 93 -0.31 -2.67 -9.88
C ALA A 93 0.70 -3.22 -10.91
N LEU A 94 0.31 -4.23 -11.70
CA LEU A 94 1.17 -4.81 -12.73
C LEU A 94 1.54 -3.79 -13.81
N GLU A 95 0.58 -3.01 -14.29
CA GLU A 95 0.83 -1.93 -15.26
C GLU A 95 1.83 -0.91 -14.70
N TRP A 96 1.65 -0.48 -13.45
CA TRP A 96 2.58 0.44 -12.79
C TRP A 96 3.99 -0.15 -12.70
N ILE A 97 4.12 -1.42 -12.30
CA ILE A 97 5.41 -2.12 -12.18
C ILE A 97 6.07 -2.28 -13.56
N LEU A 98 5.33 -2.68 -14.58
CA LEU A 98 5.86 -2.90 -15.93
C LEU A 98 6.27 -1.61 -16.63
N ALA A 99 5.68 -0.47 -16.24
CA ALA A 99 6.05 0.85 -16.75
C ALA A 99 7.33 1.42 -16.11
N ARG A 100 7.88 0.77 -15.08
CA ARG A 100 9.06 1.26 -14.35
C ARG A 100 10.34 1.16 -15.18
N PRO A 101 11.19 2.20 -15.20
CA PRO A 101 12.49 2.13 -15.86
C PRO A 101 13.53 1.29 -15.08
N GLU A 102 13.28 1.00 -13.80
CA GLU A 102 14.18 0.20 -12.96
C GLU A 102 14.27 -1.25 -13.47
N LYS A 103 15.49 -1.83 -13.41
CA LYS A 103 15.73 -3.23 -13.80
C LYS A 103 15.34 -4.24 -12.72
N GLU A 104 15.41 -3.82 -11.47
CA GLU A 104 15.17 -4.64 -10.30
C GLU A 104 14.23 -3.89 -9.37
N LEU A 105 13.14 -4.56 -8.99
CA LEU A 105 12.14 -4.02 -8.07
C LEU A 105 11.86 -5.05 -6.98
N ALA A 106 11.76 -4.57 -5.75
CA ALA A 106 11.27 -5.35 -4.62
C ALA A 106 9.83 -4.93 -4.29
N VAL A 107 8.90 -5.88 -4.36
CA VAL A 107 7.50 -5.66 -3.98
C VAL A 107 7.28 -6.28 -2.60
N VAL A 108 7.11 -5.43 -1.59
CA VAL A 108 6.71 -5.84 -0.25
C VAL A 108 5.20 -5.66 -0.14
N SER A 109 4.48 -6.77 -0.04
CA SER A 109 3.01 -6.86 -0.09
C SER A 109 2.54 -7.93 0.90
N HIS A 110 1.33 -8.41 0.71
CA HIS A 110 0.64 -9.41 1.52
C HIS A 110 0.36 -10.69 0.72
N PRO A 111 0.08 -11.84 1.39
CA PRO A 111 -0.08 -13.16 0.77
C PRO A 111 -1.24 -13.29 -0.21
#